data_AF-A0A3M2FB08-F1
#
_entry.id   AF-A0A3M2FB08-F1
#
_cell.length_a   1.000
_cell.length_b   1.000
_cell.length_c   1.000
_cell.angle_alpha   90.00
_cell.angle_beta   90.00
_cell.angle_gamma   90.00
#
_symmetry.space_group_name_H-M   'P 1'
#
loop_
_entity.id
_entity.type
_entity.pdbx_description
1 polymer ?
#
loop_
_entity_poly.entity_id
_entity_poly.type
_entity_poly.pdbx_seq_one_letter_code
_entity_poly.pdbx_strand_id
1 'polypeptide(L)'
;MTQPRCSVPKTGMDYFLEIAAGLLIISLWGLIALNYNRLPDTIPVHFSFGLQPDAYGSKSLIWTIPVVGTLLFLMFTILSRYPHTFNYPVTITEENIERIYRFAVRFVRVLNLLLALLMTSLFYLQIFFTLGNTVYPFMRIIVWGCVFLILFLVIYFMVRIFKMA
;
A
#
# COMPACT_ATOMS: atom_id res chain seq x y z
N MET A 1 14.03 -2.97 26.14
CA MET A 1 12.79 -3.02 26.94
C MET A 1 11.65 -3.34 26.00
N THR A 2 10.85 -4.37 26.28
CA THR A 2 9.67 -4.71 25.47
C THR A 2 8.52 -3.77 25.83
N GLN A 3 7.90 -3.13 24.84
CA GLN A 3 6.78 -2.22 25.07
C GLN A 3 5.58 -2.95 25.72
N PRO A 4 4.74 -2.27 26.51
CA PRO A 4 3.61 -2.92 27.17
C PRO A 4 2.59 -3.42 26.14
N ARG A 5 1.92 -4.54 26.42
CA ARG A 5 0.85 -5.03 25.56
C ARG A 5 -0.46 -4.35 25.94
N CYS A 6 -1.05 -3.62 25.01
CA CYS A 6 -2.36 -3.00 25.13
C CYS A 6 -3.21 -3.37 23.92
N SER A 7 -4.43 -3.86 24.15
CA SER A 7 -5.38 -4.19 23.09
C SER A 7 -6.08 -2.92 22.60
N VAL A 8 -5.87 -2.54 21.34
CA VAL A 8 -6.61 -1.43 20.73
C VAL A 8 -7.84 -1.98 20.02
N PRO A 9 -9.08 -1.66 20.46
CA PRO A 9 -10.28 -2.10 19.76
C PRO A 9 -10.38 -1.42 18.39
N LYS A 10 -10.72 -2.21 17.38
CA LYS A 10 -11.00 -1.71 16.02
C LYS A 10 -12.29 -0.91 16.00
N THR A 11 -12.30 0.17 15.22
CA THR A 11 -13.49 0.97 14.91
C THR A 11 -13.99 0.67 13.50
N GLY A 12 -15.17 1.18 13.13
CA GLY A 12 -15.71 1.05 11.77
C GLY A 12 -14.75 1.54 10.68
N MET A 13 -14.01 2.63 10.95
CA MET A 13 -12.98 3.14 10.02
C MET A 13 -11.86 2.13 9.81
N ASP A 14 -11.45 1.40 10.83
CA ASP A 14 -10.37 0.41 10.72
C ASP A 14 -10.78 -0.76 9.84
N TYR A 15 -12.03 -1.22 9.96
CA TYR A 15 -12.59 -2.24 9.08
C TYR A 15 -12.71 -1.76 7.64
N PHE A 16 -13.20 -0.53 7.43
CA PHE A 16 -13.29 0.05 6.10
C PHE A 16 -11.93 0.06 5.39
N LEU A 17 -10.87 0.54 6.07
CA LEU A 17 -9.52 0.59 5.50
C LEU A 17 -8.99 -0.81 5.11
N GLU A 18 -9.16 -1.80 5.98
CA GLU A 18 -8.71 -3.18 5.72
C GLU A 18 -9.50 -3.84 4.58
N ILE A 19 -10.83 -3.66 4.55
CA ILE A 19 -11.70 -4.21 3.50
C ILE A 19 -11.39 -3.55 2.15
N ALA A 20 -11.28 -2.22 2.11
CA ALA A 20 -10.95 -1.50 0.88
C ALA A 20 -9.59 -1.94 0.32
N ALA A 21 -8.58 -2.09 1.18
CA ALA A 21 -7.27 -2.58 0.78
C ALA A 21 -7.35 -4.03 0.25
N GLY A 22 -8.10 -4.90 0.94
CA GLY A 22 -8.32 -6.28 0.52
C GLY A 22 -9.03 -6.38 -0.83
N LEU A 23 -10.04 -5.56 -1.09
CA LEU A 23 -10.75 -5.50 -2.37
C LEU A 23 -9.82 -5.09 -3.52
N LEU A 24 -8.92 -4.14 -3.30
CA LEU A 24 -7.90 -3.75 -4.28
C LEU A 24 -6.96 -4.93 -4.60
N ILE A 25 -6.48 -5.65 -3.59
CA ILE A 25 -5.66 -6.86 -3.82
C ILE A 25 -6.45 -7.94 -4.56
N ILE A 26 -7.71 -8.19 -4.21
CA ILE A 26 -8.57 -9.15 -4.93
C ILE A 26 -8.74 -8.72 -6.40
N SER A 27 -8.92 -7.43 -6.65
CA SER A 27 -9.04 -6.89 -8.01
C SER A 27 -7.77 -7.12 -8.84
N LEU A 28 -6.57 -7.00 -8.24
CA LEU A 28 -5.31 -7.30 -8.91
C LEU A 28 -5.28 -8.74 -9.43
N TRP A 29 -5.65 -9.71 -8.58
CA TRP A 29 -5.72 -11.12 -8.93
C TRP A 29 -6.79 -11.41 -9.99
N GLY A 30 -7.96 -10.76 -9.87
CA GLY A 30 -9.01 -10.87 -10.89
C GLY A 30 -8.56 -10.33 -12.25
N LEU A 31 -7.92 -9.16 -12.28
CA LEU A 31 -7.46 -8.53 -13.52
C LEU A 31 -6.38 -9.36 -14.21
N ILE A 32 -5.40 -9.91 -13.47
CA ILE A 32 -4.38 -10.77 -14.08
C ILE A 32 -5.02 -12.05 -14.64
N ALA A 33 -5.89 -12.72 -13.89
CA ALA A 33 -6.54 -13.95 -14.31
C ALA A 33 -7.37 -13.77 -15.59
N LEU A 34 -8.07 -12.64 -15.73
CA LEU A 34 -8.90 -12.33 -16.90
C LEU A 34 -8.09 -11.96 -18.15
N ASN A 35 -6.88 -11.39 -17.98
CA ASN A 35 -6.13 -10.82 -19.09
C ASN A 35 -4.87 -11.61 -19.48
N TYR A 36 -4.32 -12.46 -18.60
CA TYR A 36 -3.00 -13.07 -18.79
C TYR A 36 -2.82 -13.77 -20.14
N ASN A 37 -3.81 -14.57 -20.56
CA ASN A 37 -3.75 -15.32 -21.82
C ASN A 37 -3.78 -14.43 -23.07
N ARG A 38 -4.24 -13.18 -22.94
CA ARG A 38 -4.31 -12.21 -24.04
C ARG A 38 -3.06 -11.33 -24.12
N LEU A 39 -2.16 -11.42 -23.15
CA LEU A 39 -0.95 -10.63 -23.14
C LEU A 39 0.05 -11.18 -24.17
N PRO A 40 0.72 -10.31 -24.95
CA PRO A 40 1.84 -10.70 -25.78
C PRO A 40 2.98 -11.24 -24.91
N ASP A 41 3.88 -12.03 -25.49
CA ASP A 41 4.98 -12.65 -24.73
C ASP A 41 5.96 -11.63 -24.13
N THR A 42 6.01 -10.42 -24.71
CA THR A 42 6.81 -9.29 -24.23
C THR A 42 5.91 -8.13 -23.82
N ILE A 43 6.07 -7.64 -22.59
CA ILE A 43 5.30 -6.55 -22.00
C ILE A 43 6.23 -5.49 -21.37
N PRO A 44 5.76 -4.25 -21.12
CA PRO A 44 6.47 -3.29 -20.26
C PRO A 44 6.73 -3.90 -18.88
N VAL A 45 7.93 -3.74 -18.34
CA VAL A 45 8.29 -4.25 -16.99
C VAL A 45 8.93 -3.18 -16.10
N HIS A 46 9.39 -2.08 -16.69
CA HIS A 46 9.89 -0.91 -15.97
C HIS A 46 9.30 0.36 -16.58
N PHE A 47 9.14 1.37 -15.74
CA PHE A 47 8.60 2.67 -16.11
C PHE A 47 9.54 3.77 -15.63
N SER A 48 9.81 4.73 -16.52
CA SER A 48 10.54 5.94 -16.19
C SER A 48 9.78 6.81 -15.17
N PHE A 49 10.42 7.88 -14.67
CA PHE A 49 9.75 8.89 -13.84
C PHE A 49 8.53 9.51 -14.55
N GLY A 50 8.56 9.59 -15.88
CA GLY A 50 7.42 10.01 -16.68
C GLY A 50 6.30 8.97 -16.76
N LEU A 51 6.36 7.85 -16.05
CA LEU A 51 5.41 6.72 -16.15
C LEU A 51 5.23 6.24 -17.60
N GLN A 52 6.31 6.26 -18.37
CA GLN A 52 6.40 5.67 -19.71
C GLN A 52 7.26 4.40 -19.65
N PRO A 53 6.88 3.33 -20.36
CA PRO A 53 7.71 2.14 -20.52
C PRO A 53 9.10 2.50 -21.04
N ASP A 54 10.14 2.09 -20.33
CA ASP A 54 11.54 2.23 -20.75
C ASP A 54 12.29 0.89 -20.72
N ALA A 55 11.68 -0.18 -20.20
CA ALA A 55 12.14 -1.55 -20.35
C ALA A 55 10.98 -2.53 -20.56
N TYR A 56 11.26 -3.60 -21.32
CA TYR A 56 10.31 -4.65 -21.69
C TYR A 56 10.88 -6.02 -21.32
N GLY A 57 10.01 -6.99 -21.04
CA GLY A 57 10.41 -8.33 -20.64
C GLY A 57 9.29 -9.36 -20.76
N SER A 58 9.55 -10.59 -20.31
CA SER A 58 8.59 -11.69 -20.38
C SER A 58 7.28 -11.36 -19.67
N LYS A 59 6.14 -11.71 -20.28
CA LYS A 59 4.81 -11.55 -19.66
C LYS A 59 4.66 -12.25 -18.31
N SER A 60 5.49 -13.25 -18.00
CA SER A 60 5.51 -13.90 -16.69
C SER A 60 5.87 -12.93 -15.55
N LEU A 61 6.63 -11.86 -15.83
CA LEU A 61 7.03 -10.88 -14.82
C LEU A 61 5.86 -10.06 -14.28
N ILE A 62 4.72 -10.01 -14.98
CA ILE A 62 3.52 -9.31 -14.53
C ILE A 62 2.98 -9.85 -13.20
N TRP A 63 3.24 -11.13 -12.88
CA TRP A 63 2.83 -11.77 -11.62
C TRP A 63 3.55 -11.19 -10.39
N THR A 64 4.66 -10.48 -10.59
CA THR A 64 5.43 -9.86 -9.51
C THR A 64 4.57 -8.85 -8.73
N ILE A 65 3.81 -8.01 -9.43
CA ILE A 65 2.99 -6.98 -8.78
C ILE A 65 1.90 -7.57 -7.85
N PRO A 66 1.03 -8.51 -8.28
CA PRO A 66 0.03 -9.10 -7.39
C PRO A 66 0.67 -9.89 -6.24
N VAL A 67 1.78 -10.59 -6.47
CA VAL A 67 2.49 -11.33 -5.41
C VAL A 67 3.06 -10.39 -4.35
N VAL A 68 3.84 -9.38 -4.77
CA VAL A 68 4.43 -8.39 -3.86
C VAL A 68 3.36 -7.57 -3.16
N GLY A 69 2.33 -7.13 -3.90
CA GLY A 69 1.20 -6.40 -3.34
C GLY A 69 0.45 -7.20 -2.27
N THR A 70 0.24 -8.50 -2.50
CA THR A 70 -0.37 -9.40 -1.50
C THR A 70 0.51 -9.58 -0.28
N LEU A 71 1.82 -9.79 -0.48
CA LEU A 71 2.77 -9.95 0.62
C LEU A 71 2.80 -8.70 1.51
N LEU A 72 2.90 -7.52 0.91
CA LEU A 72 2.86 -6.24 1.62
C LEU A 72 1.52 -6.06 2.35
N PHE A 73 0.40 -6.35 1.69
CA PHE A 73 -0.93 -6.26 2.28
C PHE A 73 -1.07 -7.13 3.53
N LEU A 74 -0.64 -8.39 3.46
CA LEU A 74 -0.68 -9.32 4.57
C LEU A 74 0.28 -8.88 5.69
N MET A 75 1.51 -8.47 5.33
CA MET A 75 2.50 -7.98 6.27
C MET A 75 1.96 -6.80 7.10
N PHE A 76 1.40 -5.77 6.46
CA PHE A 76 0.85 -4.62 7.18
C PHE A 76 -0.43 -4.94 7.95
N THR A 77 -1.27 -5.86 7.44
CA THR A 77 -2.45 -6.35 8.17
C THR A 77 -2.06 -7.09 9.45
N ILE A 78 -1.02 -7.92 9.40
CA ILE A 78 -0.48 -8.64 10.55
C ILE A 78 0.20 -7.65 11.52
N LEU A 79 1.04 -6.75 11.00
CA LEU A 79 1.74 -5.73 11.78
C LEU A 79 0.75 -4.86 12.57
N SER A 80 -0.39 -4.52 11.98
CA SER A 80 -1.48 -3.76 12.62
C SER A 80 -2.13 -4.48 13.82
N ARG A 81 -1.84 -5.77 14.05
CA ARG A 81 -2.32 -6.52 15.22
C ARG A 81 -1.34 -6.44 16.40
N TYR A 82 -0.11 -6.01 16.15
CA TYR A 82 0.98 -6.05 17.14
C TYR A 82 1.65 -4.67 17.30
N PRO A 83 0.93 -3.61 17.75
CA PRO A 83 1.51 -2.28 17.92
C PRO A 83 2.75 -2.24 18.81
N HIS A 84 2.81 -3.10 19.84
CA HIS A 84 3.93 -3.19 20.77
C HIS A 84 5.27 -3.59 20.13
N THR A 85 5.28 -4.08 18.88
CA THR A 85 6.53 -4.40 18.15
C THR A 85 7.07 -3.21 17.37
N PHE A 86 6.39 -2.06 17.37
CA PHE A 86 6.82 -0.89 16.61
C PHE A 86 7.89 -0.14 17.39
N ASN A 87 8.77 0.55 16.65
CA ASN A 87 9.72 1.48 17.24
C ASN A 87 9.04 2.85 17.39
N TYR A 88 8.78 3.24 18.63
CA TYR A 88 8.20 4.54 18.96
C TYR A 88 9.30 5.54 19.36
N PRO A 89 9.31 6.77 18.81
CA PRO A 89 10.33 7.78 19.13
C PRO A 89 10.01 8.54 20.43
N VAL A 90 9.00 8.11 21.18
CA VAL A 90 8.52 8.72 22.42
C VAL A 90 8.38 7.65 23.50
N THR A 91 8.51 8.06 24.76
CA THR A 91 8.31 7.15 25.89
C THR A 91 6.84 6.77 26.01
N ILE A 92 6.57 5.47 26.09
CA ILE A 92 5.22 4.95 26.30
C ILE A 92 4.97 4.83 27.79
N THR A 93 3.89 5.47 28.25
CA THR A 93 3.40 5.46 29.63
C THR A 93 2.00 4.84 29.67
N GLU A 94 1.51 4.51 30.86
CA GLU A 94 0.14 3.97 31.02
C GLU A 94 -0.94 4.96 30.54
N GLU A 95 -0.68 6.27 30.63
CA GLU A 95 -1.61 7.32 30.23
C GLU A 95 -1.68 7.50 28.70
N ASN A 96 -0.55 7.38 28.00
CA ASN A 96 -0.48 7.68 26.56
C ASN A 96 -0.57 6.43 25.64
N ILE A 97 -0.37 5.22 26.18
CA ILE A 97 -0.23 3.98 25.40
C ILE A 97 -1.40 3.73 24.45
N GLU A 98 -2.64 3.87 24.91
CA GLU A 98 -3.82 3.58 24.10
C GLU A 98 -3.90 4.53 22.90
N ARG A 99 -3.64 5.83 23.13
CA ARG A 99 -3.68 6.86 22.09
C ARG A 99 -2.57 6.65 21.06
N ILE A 100 -1.35 6.38 21.52
CA ILE A 100 -0.19 6.15 20.66
C ILE A 100 -0.40 4.88 19.81
N TYR A 101 -0.83 3.77 20.42
CA TYR A 101 -1.05 2.53 19.70
C TYR A 101 -2.20 2.66 18.70
N ARG A 102 -3.31 3.29 19.09
CA ARG A 102 -4.44 3.52 18.19
C ARG A 102 -4.04 4.36 16.98
N PHE A 103 -3.26 5.42 17.20
CA PHE A 103 -2.76 6.28 16.13
C PHE A 103 -1.81 5.51 15.19
N ALA A 104 -0.84 4.79 15.74
CA ALA A 104 0.14 4.02 14.97
C ALA A 104 -0.48 2.91 14.15
N VAL A 105 -1.39 2.13 14.74
CA VAL A 105 -2.07 1.06 13.99
C VAL A 105 -2.96 1.63 12.89
N ARG A 106 -3.68 2.73 13.15
CA ARG A 106 -4.49 3.38 12.11
C ARG A 106 -3.62 3.92 10.98
N PHE A 107 -2.47 4.49 11.29
CA PHE A 107 -1.50 4.92 10.30
C PHE A 107 -1.03 3.76 9.42
N VAL A 108 -0.69 2.61 10.00
CA VAL A 108 -0.31 1.41 9.24
C VAL A 108 -1.45 0.94 8.32
N ARG A 109 -2.71 0.97 8.77
CA ARG A 109 -3.87 0.64 7.92
C ARG A 109 -4.05 1.59 6.74
N VAL A 110 -3.87 2.89 6.96
CA VAL A 110 -3.93 3.89 5.88
C VAL A 110 -2.80 3.68 4.88
N LEU A 111 -1.57 3.44 5.35
CA LEU A 111 -0.45 3.10 4.48
C LEU A 111 -0.73 1.84 3.66
N ASN A 112 -1.31 0.81 4.29
CA ASN A 112 -1.65 -0.44 3.61
C ASN A 112 -2.64 -0.21 2.46
N LEU A 113 -3.69 0.59 2.69
CA LEU A 113 -4.64 0.98 1.65
C LEU A 113 -3.97 1.74 0.50
N LEU A 114 -3.12 2.73 0.81
CA LEU A 114 -2.43 3.52 -0.21
C LEU A 114 -1.43 2.68 -1.02
N LEU A 115 -0.75 1.73 -0.38
CA LEU A 115 0.13 0.79 -1.07
C LEU A 115 -0.67 -0.16 -1.97
N ALA A 116 -1.79 -0.70 -1.50
CA ALA A 116 -2.67 -1.52 -2.33
C ALA A 116 -3.19 -0.73 -3.54
N LEU A 117 -3.56 0.54 -3.36
CA LEU A 117 -3.98 1.43 -4.43
C LEU A 117 -2.84 1.71 -5.42
N LEU A 118 -1.62 1.97 -4.92
CA LEU A 118 -0.44 2.19 -5.74
C LEU A 118 -0.11 0.95 -6.58
N MET A 119 -0.06 -0.24 -5.97
CA MET A 119 0.20 -1.50 -6.69
C MET A 119 -0.87 -1.76 -7.76
N THR A 120 -2.14 -1.53 -7.43
CA THR A 120 -3.26 -1.67 -8.39
C THR A 120 -3.16 -0.70 -9.54
N SER A 121 -2.79 0.56 -9.26
CA SER A 121 -2.62 1.59 -10.29
C SER A 121 -1.45 1.29 -11.22
N LEU A 122 -0.32 0.83 -10.69
CA LEU A 122 0.85 0.41 -11.48
C LEU A 122 0.53 -0.81 -12.34
N PHE A 123 -0.19 -1.79 -11.80
CA PHE A 123 -0.63 -2.96 -12.54
C PHE A 123 -1.56 -2.59 -13.69
N TYR A 124 -2.53 -1.71 -13.43
CA TYR A 124 -3.43 -1.20 -14.46
C TYR A 124 -2.65 -0.48 -15.56
N LEU A 125 -1.72 0.39 -15.19
CA LEU A 125 -0.83 1.08 -16.13
C LEU A 125 -0.09 0.09 -17.04
N GLN A 126 0.45 -0.99 -16.47
CA GLN A 126 1.18 -2.01 -17.20
C GLN A 126 0.30 -2.76 -18.21
N ILE A 127 -0.91 -3.20 -17.81
CA ILE A 127 -1.87 -3.80 -18.74
C ILE A 127 -2.26 -2.81 -19.83
N PHE A 128 -2.55 -1.56 -19.46
CA PHE A 128 -3.05 -0.56 -20.38
C PHE A 128 -2.06 -0.25 -21.52
N PHE A 129 -0.77 -0.11 -21.19
CA PHE A 129 0.29 0.01 -22.19
C PHE A 129 0.51 -1.27 -22.99
N THR A 130 0.41 -2.43 -22.35
CA THR A 130 0.55 -3.72 -23.05
C THR A 130 -0.50 -3.89 -24.15
N LEU A 131 -1.71 -3.36 -23.93
CA LEU A 131 -2.80 -3.36 -24.90
C LEU A 131 -2.68 -2.23 -25.96
N GLY A 132 -1.56 -1.50 -25.99
CA GLY A 132 -1.28 -0.47 -26.99
C GLY A 132 -1.99 0.87 -26.76
N ASN A 133 -2.57 1.10 -25.58
CA ASN A 133 -3.29 2.33 -25.29
C ASN A 133 -2.38 3.46 -24.78
N THR A 134 -2.80 4.71 -24.96
CA THR A 134 -2.11 5.90 -24.44
C THR A 134 -2.61 6.28 -23.05
N VAL A 135 -1.69 6.31 -22.08
CA VAL A 135 -2.06 6.58 -20.68
C VAL A 135 -2.69 7.95 -20.51
N TYR A 136 -3.88 7.96 -19.91
CA TYR A 136 -4.57 9.18 -19.56
C TYR A 136 -3.79 9.98 -18.49
N PRO A 137 -3.74 11.32 -18.57
CA PRO A 137 -3.05 12.15 -17.59
C PRO A 137 -3.46 11.88 -16.14
N PHE A 138 -4.74 11.56 -15.89
CA PHE A 138 -5.23 11.30 -14.53
C PHE A 138 -4.58 10.08 -13.88
N MET A 139 -4.20 9.04 -14.64
CA MET A 139 -3.55 7.86 -14.07
C MET A 139 -2.18 8.20 -13.47
N ARG A 140 -1.47 9.14 -14.11
CA ARG A 140 -0.18 9.65 -13.61
C ARG A 140 -0.36 10.42 -12.32
N ILE A 141 -1.42 11.23 -12.25
CA ILE A 141 -1.80 11.97 -11.05
C ILE A 141 -2.12 11.01 -9.91
N ILE A 142 -2.81 9.89 -10.17
CA ILE A 142 -3.10 8.88 -9.14
C ILE A 142 -1.81 8.25 -8.60
N VAL A 143 -0.92 7.78 -9.48
CA VAL A 143 0.34 7.13 -9.06
C VAL A 143 1.22 8.08 -8.26
N TRP A 144 1.52 9.27 -8.80
CA TRP A 144 2.36 10.25 -8.11
C TRP A 144 1.67 10.83 -6.87
N GLY A 145 0.36 11.07 -6.94
CA GLY A 145 -0.45 11.51 -5.81
C GLY A 145 -0.39 10.51 -4.65
N CYS A 146 -0.46 9.20 -4.92
CA CYS A 146 -0.29 8.17 -3.90
C CYS A 146 1.12 8.21 -3.29
N VAL A 147 2.17 8.32 -4.11
CA VAL A 147 3.56 8.40 -3.63
C VAL A 147 3.76 9.62 -2.72
N PHE A 148 3.37 10.81 -3.17
CA PHE A 148 3.50 12.03 -2.37
C PHE A 148 2.65 12.00 -1.11
N LEU A 149 1.44 11.44 -1.18
CA LEU A 149 0.58 11.28 -0.02
C LEU A 149 1.18 10.32 1.02
N ILE A 150 1.77 9.21 0.58
CA ILE A 150 2.49 8.28 1.49
C ILE A 150 3.62 9.01 2.19
N LEU A 151 4.47 9.72 1.44
CA LEU A 151 5.59 10.48 2.01
C LEU A 151 5.12 11.55 2.99
N PHE A 152 4.10 12.31 2.62
CA PHE A 152 3.48 13.31 3.49
C PHE A 152 2.94 12.69 4.79
N LEU A 153 2.22 11.56 4.69
CA LEU A 153 1.64 10.90 5.85
C LEU A 153 2.71 10.34 6.80
N VAL A 154 3.86 9.87 6.29
CA VAL A 154 5.00 9.46 7.12
C VAL A 154 5.53 10.64 7.92
N ILE A 155 5.74 11.80 7.29
CA ILE A 155 6.21 13.01 7.97
C ILE A 155 5.16 13.47 9.00
N TYR A 156 3.88 13.51 8.60
CA TYR A 156 2.78 13.86 9.49
C TYR A 156 2.72 12.95 10.72
N PHE A 157 2.86 11.65 10.51
CA PHE A 157 2.87 10.65 11.59
C PHE A 157 4.00 10.94 12.59
N MET A 158 5.21 11.20 12.10
CA MET A 158 6.36 11.53 12.97
C MET A 158 6.12 12.82 13.75
N VAL A 159 5.71 13.90 13.10
CA VAL A 159 5.42 15.16 13.80
C VAL A 159 4.30 14.98 14.83
N ARG A 160 3.28 14.20 14.50
CA ARG A 160 2.11 14.01 15.35
C ARG A 160 2.39 13.12 16.55
N ILE A 161 3.24 12.10 16.41
CA ILE A 161 3.57 11.20 17.52
C ILE A 161 4.39 11.89 18.60
N PHE A 162 5.30 12.82 18.24
CA PHE A 162 6.01 13.66 19.22
C PHE A 162 5.08 14.56 20.04
N LYS A 163 3.96 14.99 19.45
CA LYS A 163 2.93 15.78 20.16
C LYS A 163 2.01 14.92 21.06
N MET A 164 2.22 13.60 21.08
CA MET A 164 1.47 12.64 21.92
C MET A 164 2.33 12.04 23.04
N ALA A 165 3.61 12.44 23.14
CA ALA A 165 4.47 12.10 24.27
C ALA A 165 3.90 12.74 25.54
#